data_AF-A0A7C1GMV1-F1
#
_entry.id   AF-A0A7C1GMV1-F1
#
_cell.length_a   1.000
_cell.length_b   1.000
_cell.length_c   1.000
_cell.angle_alpha   90.00
_cell.angle_beta   90.00
_cell.angle_gamma   90.00
#
_symmetry.space_group_name_H-M   'P 1'
#
loop_
_entity.id
_entity.type
_entity.pdbx_description
1 polymer ?
#
loop_
_entity_poly.entity_id
_entity_poly.type
_entity_poly.pdbx_seq_one_letter_code
_entity_poly.pdbx_strand_id
1 'polypeptide(L)'
;MISRETIRDLEDKGIEYILGARMRRQKEVKEEVLGRAGRYKEVYAKGTHSKSPSPLKVKEVMVRDKRYIVCYNEDQAKKDAADRENIIASLKDKLKQGQKSMVGNKGYRRYLKSAGETFRIDKDKIKEESRYDGKWVLTTNTGLTAEDVALQAVGVAVPPTVRVKINKEHTVNS
;
A
#
# COMPACT_ATOMS: atom_id res chain seq x y z
N MET A 1 -1.06 -12.02 7.43
CA MET A 1 -1.96 -12.00 6.26
C MET A 1 -2.99 -13.05 6.58
N ILE A 2 -4.25 -12.75 6.32
CA ILE A 2 -5.29 -13.78 6.39
C ILE A 2 -4.88 -14.88 5.39
N SER A 3 -4.89 -16.15 5.82
CA SER A 3 -4.42 -17.24 4.97
C SER A 3 -5.31 -17.34 3.73
N ARG A 4 -4.80 -17.95 2.65
CA ARG A 4 -5.63 -18.23 1.47
C ARG A 4 -6.84 -19.10 1.83
N GLU A 5 -6.65 -20.01 2.77
CA GLU A 5 -7.71 -20.85 3.34
C GLU A 5 -8.79 -19.99 3.98
N THR A 6 -8.43 -19.06 4.88
CA THR A 6 -9.43 -18.18 5.49
C THR A 6 -10.15 -17.28 4.47
N ILE A 7 -9.48 -16.83 3.40
CA ILE A 7 -10.15 -16.07 2.34
C ILE A 7 -11.17 -16.97 1.61
N ARG A 8 -10.80 -18.21 1.28
CA ARG A 8 -11.71 -19.19 0.68
C ARG A 8 -12.89 -19.50 1.59
N ASP A 9 -12.65 -19.70 2.89
CA ASP A 9 -13.71 -19.94 3.86
C ASP A 9 -14.71 -18.79 3.93
N LEU A 10 -14.26 -17.54 3.74
CA LEU A 10 -15.14 -16.37 3.67
C LEU A 10 -15.95 -16.39 2.36
N GLU A 11 -15.31 -16.70 1.24
CA GLU A 11 -15.95 -16.79 -0.08
C GLU A 11 -17.00 -17.91 -0.12
N ASP A 12 -16.67 -19.10 0.40
CA ASP A 12 -17.58 -20.26 0.48
C ASP A 12 -18.79 -20.00 1.38
N LYS A 13 -18.63 -19.14 2.38
CA LYS A 13 -19.73 -18.69 3.28
C LYS A 13 -20.51 -17.49 2.74
N GLY A 14 -20.19 -17.01 1.54
CA GLY A 14 -20.83 -15.81 0.96
C GLY A 14 -20.56 -14.53 1.77
N ILE A 15 -19.47 -14.49 2.53
CA ILE A 15 -19.11 -13.36 3.37
C ILE A 15 -18.33 -12.34 2.56
N GLU A 16 -18.87 -11.12 2.48
CA GLU A 16 -18.19 -9.99 1.87
C GLU A 16 -17.04 -9.46 2.75
N TYR A 17 -15.94 -9.06 2.11
CA TYR A 17 -14.75 -8.52 2.75
C TYR A 17 -14.12 -7.37 1.98
N ILE A 18 -13.48 -6.45 2.72
CA ILE A 18 -12.49 -5.50 2.19
C ILE A 18 -11.21 -5.70 3.00
N LEU A 19 -10.12 -6.09 2.33
CA LEU A 19 -8.85 -6.44 2.98
C LEU A 19 -7.68 -5.64 2.41
N GLY A 20 -6.78 -5.20 3.28
CA GLY A 20 -5.52 -4.56 2.85
C GLY A 20 -4.53 -5.56 2.24
N ALA A 21 -4.08 -5.29 1.01
CA ALA A 21 -3.11 -6.12 0.31
C ALA A 21 -1.67 -5.64 0.58
N ARG A 22 -0.75 -6.59 0.84
CA ARG A 22 0.64 -6.27 1.17
C ARG A 22 1.48 -6.02 -0.09
N MET A 23 1.48 -4.78 -0.57
CA MET A 23 2.17 -4.36 -1.80
C MET A 23 3.62 -4.84 -1.94
N ARG A 24 4.40 -4.81 -0.84
CA ARG A 24 5.83 -5.17 -0.86
C ARG A 24 6.11 -6.67 -0.80
N ARG A 25 5.15 -7.46 -0.29
CA ARG A 25 5.35 -8.89 0.02
C ARG A 25 4.60 -9.82 -0.93
N GLN A 26 3.54 -9.33 -1.58
CA GLN A 26 2.77 -10.10 -2.55
C GLN A 26 3.26 -9.78 -3.96
N LYS A 27 3.84 -10.77 -4.63
CA LYS A 27 4.37 -10.64 -6.00
C LYS A 27 3.30 -10.18 -6.99
N GLU A 28 2.12 -10.80 -6.93
CA GLU A 28 0.93 -10.46 -7.73
C GLU A 28 0.55 -8.97 -7.58
N VAL A 29 0.52 -8.43 -6.35
CA VAL A 29 0.22 -7.01 -6.12
C VAL A 29 1.32 -6.10 -6.65
N LYS A 30 2.58 -6.44 -6.38
CA LYS A 30 3.74 -5.65 -6.80
C LYS A 30 3.86 -5.54 -8.32
N GLU A 31 3.69 -6.67 -9.01
CA GLU A 31 3.99 -6.80 -10.42
C GLU A 31 2.75 -6.63 -11.30
N GLU A 32 1.64 -7.28 -10.96
CA GLU A 32 0.44 -7.30 -11.81
C GLU A 32 -0.51 -6.15 -11.46
N VAL A 33 -0.78 -5.91 -10.17
CA VAL A 33 -1.74 -4.86 -9.76
C VAL A 33 -1.13 -3.46 -9.90
N LEU A 34 0.04 -3.22 -9.30
CA LEU A 34 0.73 -1.93 -9.37
C LEU A 34 1.44 -1.70 -10.70
N GLY A 35 1.72 -2.76 -11.48
CA GLY A 35 2.32 -2.64 -12.81
C GLY A 35 1.33 -2.35 -13.93
N ARG A 36 0.03 -2.66 -13.74
CA ARG A 36 -0.97 -2.46 -14.80
C ARG A 36 -1.27 -0.97 -15.00
N ALA A 37 -1.09 -0.51 -16.23
CA ALA A 37 -1.54 0.82 -16.64
C ALA A 37 -3.07 0.92 -16.53
N GLY A 38 -3.58 2.12 -16.24
CA GLY A 38 -5.01 2.37 -16.16
C GLY A 38 -5.30 3.76 -15.60
N ARG A 39 -6.50 4.27 -15.90
CA ARG A 39 -6.94 5.59 -15.46
C ARG A 39 -7.35 5.52 -13.99
N TYR A 40 -6.90 6.51 -13.22
CA TYR A 40 -7.41 6.73 -11.88
C TYR A 40 -8.67 7.57 -11.96
N LYS A 41 -9.69 7.21 -11.17
CA LYS A 41 -10.86 8.04 -10.91
C LYS A 41 -10.61 8.87 -9.66
N GLU A 42 -10.96 10.15 -9.71
CA GLU A 42 -10.84 11.05 -8.57
C GLU A 42 -12.04 10.86 -7.63
N VAL A 43 -11.76 10.63 -6.35
CA VAL A 43 -12.77 10.49 -5.28
C VAL A 43 -12.86 11.78 -4.50
N TYR A 44 -11.71 12.29 -4.05
CA TYR A 44 -11.58 13.60 -3.45
C TYR A 44 -10.49 14.39 -4.16
N ALA A 45 -10.85 15.57 -4.66
CA ALA A 45 -9.92 16.55 -5.17
C ALA A 45 -9.07 17.11 -4.02
N LYS A 46 -7.94 17.73 -4.37
CA LYS A 46 -7.12 18.43 -3.39
C LYS A 46 -7.89 19.61 -2.81
N GLY A 47 -8.08 19.59 -1.50
CA GLY A 47 -8.73 20.66 -0.76
C GLY A 47 -7.89 21.93 -0.66
N THR A 48 -8.57 23.07 -0.54
CA THR A 48 -7.96 24.39 -0.33
C THR A 48 -7.86 24.78 1.15
N HIS A 49 -8.50 24.02 2.05
CA HIS A 49 -8.56 24.32 3.49
C HIS A 49 -8.27 23.08 4.35
N SER A 50 -7.89 23.30 5.60
CA SER A 50 -7.44 22.25 6.53
C SER A 50 -8.49 21.18 6.86
N LYS A 51 -9.78 21.49 6.69
CA LYS A 51 -10.90 20.56 6.93
C LYS A 51 -11.30 19.76 5.70
N SER A 52 -10.75 20.07 4.52
CA SER A 52 -11.06 19.31 3.32
C SER A 52 -10.53 17.88 3.43
N PRO A 53 -11.25 16.88 2.88
CA PRO A 53 -10.74 15.52 2.84
C PRO A 53 -9.41 15.48 2.07
N SER A 54 -8.52 14.58 2.49
CA SER A 54 -7.25 14.39 1.78
C SER A 54 -7.51 13.92 0.34
N PRO A 55 -6.70 14.37 -0.63
CA PRO A 55 -6.89 13.98 -2.03
C PRO A 55 -6.79 12.47 -2.17
N LEU A 56 -7.77 11.88 -2.86
CA LEU A 56 -7.88 10.45 -3.05
C LEU A 56 -8.26 10.14 -4.48
N LYS A 57 -7.47 9.28 -5.10
CA LYS A 57 -7.71 8.71 -6.42
C LYS A 57 -7.73 7.19 -6.30
N VAL A 58 -8.63 6.54 -7.03
CA VAL A 58 -8.76 5.08 -7.03
C VAL A 58 -8.66 4.52 -8.44
N LYS A 59 -8.15 3.30 -8.55
CA LYS A 59 -8.10 2.54 -9.80
C LYS A 59 -8.43 1.09 -9.50
N GLU A 60 -9.41 0.56 -10.20
CA GLU A 60 -9.79 -0.84 -10.11
C GLU A 60 -8.94 -1.71 -11.04
N VAL A 61 -8.54 -2.89 -10.56
CA VAL A 61 -7.73 -3.86 -11.32
C VAL A 61 -8.20 -5.28 -11.00
N MET A 62 -8.52 -6.06 -12.04
CA MET A 62 -8.84 -7.48 -11.93
C MET A 62 -7.63 -8.36 -12.25
N VAL A 63 -7.18 -9.21 -11.33
CA VAL A 63 -6.07 -10.15 -11.56
C VAL A 63 -6.49 -11.55 -11.14
N ARG A 64 -6.53 -12.50 -12.08
CA ARG A 64 -6.89 -13.91 -11.84
C ARG A 64 -8.18 -14.03 -11.01
N ASP A 65 -9.23 -13.37 -11.51
CA ASP A 65 -10.57 -13.30 -10.91
C ASP A 65 -10.66 -12.62 -9.54
N LYS A 66 -9.57 -12.02 -9.06
CA LYS A 66 -9.58 -11.19 -7.85
C LYS A 66 -9.66 -9.72 -8.18
N ARG A 67 -10.51 -9.03 -7.44
CA ARG A 67 -10.72 -7.60 -7.55
C ARG A 67 -9.82 -6.84 -6.58
N TYR A 68 -9.01 -5.94 -7.15
CA TYR A 68 -8.13 -5.05 -6.40
C TYR A 68 -8.49 -3.59 -6.63
N ILE A 69 -8.47 -2.80 -5.55
CA ILE A 69 -8.61 -1.35 -5.61
C ILE A 69 -7.27 -0.73 -5.23
N VAL A 70 -6.64 -0.04 -6.18
CA VAL A 70 -5.43 0.74 -5.95
C VAL A 70 -5.83 2.15 -5.58
N CYS A 71 -5.53 2.54 -4.35
CA CYS A 71 -5.74 3.88 -3.87
C CYS A 71 -4.44 4.68 -3.96
N TYR A 72 -4.57 5.97 -4.24
CA TYR A 72 -3.45 6.90 -4.37
C TYR A 72 -3.82 8.26 -3.77
N ASN A 73 -2.97 8.74 -2.86
CA ASN A 73 -3.05 10.05 -2.25
C ASN A 73 -1.79 10.85 -2.61
N GLU A 74 -1.98 11.94 -3.35
CA GLU A 74 -0.89 12.75 -3.91
C GLU A 74 -0.09 13.51 -2.85
N ASP A 75 -0.74 13.97 -1.78
CA ASP A 75 -0.05 14.69 -0.71
C ASP A 75 0.79 13.73 0.14
N GLN A 76 0.25 12.54 0.43
CA GLN A 76 1.02 11.48 1.08
C GLN A 76 2.17 11.01 0.20
N ALA A 77 1.99 10.96 -1.13
CA ALA A 77 3.06 10.58 -2.04
C ALA A 77 4.25 11.55 -2.00
N LYS A 78 3.96 12.86 -1.94
CA LYS A 78 5.00 13.89 -1.77
C LYS A 78 5.73 13.77 -0.45
N LYS A 79 4.99 13.53 0.64
CA LYS A 79 5.56 13.33 1.97
C LYS A 79 6.45 12.09 2.01
N ASP A 80 5.95 10.95 1.52
CA ASP A 80 6.70 9.70 1.46
C ASP A 80 7.99 9.83 0.62
N ALA A 81 7.92 10.57 -0.49
CA ALA A 81 9.08 10.87 -1.33
C ALA A 81 10.13 11.71 -0.59
N ALA A 82 9.72 12.80 0.05
CA ALA A 82 10.61 13.64 0.84
C ALA A 82 11.23 12.88 2.03
N ASP A 83 10.44 12.08 2.73
CA ASP A 83 10.92 11.23 3.82
C ASP A 83 11.96 10.21 3.31
N ARG A 84 11.72 9.59 2.14
CA ARG A 84 12.72 8.71 1.51
C ARG A 84 14.00 9.46 1.15
N GLU A 85 13.90 10.65 0.57
CA GLU A 85 15.07 11.46 0.21
C GLU A 85 15.91 11.83 1.44
N ASN A 86 15.26 12.23 2.53
CA ASN A 86 15.90 12.51 3.82
C ASN A 86 16.62 11.28 4.38
N ILE A 87 15.99 10.10 4.31
CA ILE A 87 16.62 8.84 4.72
C ILE A 87 17.86 8.55 3.87
N ILE A 88 17.79 8.75 2.55
CA ILE A 88 18.91 8.51 1.64
C ILE A 88 20.06 9.50 1.89
N ALA A 89 19.76 10.78 2.13
CA ALA A 89 20.75 11.80 2.46
C ALA A 89 21.49 11.42 3.76
N SER A 90 20.72 11.12 4.81
CA SER A 90 21.27 10.68 6.10
C SER A 90 22.10 9.39 5.97
N LEU A 91 21.70 8.47 5.10
CA LEU A 91 22.44 7.24 4.81
C LEU A 91 23.79 7.52 4.10
N LYS A 92 23.82 8.45 3.14
CA LYS A 92 25.06 8.86 2.45
C LYS A 92 26.07 9.45 3.43
N ASP A 93 25.62 10.30 4.34
CA ASP A 93 26.52 10.95 5.30
C ASP A 93 27.09 9.93 6.30
N LYS A 94 26.27 8.99 6.78
CA LYS A 94 26.77 7.92 7.63
C LYS A 94 27.74 6.99 6.91
N LEU A 95 27.55 6.74 5.61
CA LEU A 95 28.48 5.92 4.82
C LEU A 95 29.89 6.51 4.75
N LYS A 96 30.01 7.85 4.80
CA LYS A 96 31.31 8.53 4.93
C LYS A 96 31.94 8.37 6.30
N GLN A 97 31.14 8.29 7.37
CA GLN A 97 31.59 8.22 8.76
C GLN A 97 31.98 6.80 9.25
N GLY A 98 31.68 5.76 8.46
CA GLY A 98 32.09 4.37 8.74
C GLY A 98 30.93 3.42 9.06
N GLN A 99 31.06 2.17 8.62
CA GLN A 99 29.95 1.21 8.48
C GLN A 99 29.45 0.55 9.78
N LYS A 100 30.26 0.58 10.85
CA LYS A 100 29.95 -0.10 12.13
C LYS A 100 28.73 0.49 12.85
N SER A 101 28.38 1.76 12.62
CA SER A 101 27.24 2.43 13.27
C SER A 101 25.90 2.26 12.54
N MET A 102 25.89 1.64 11.35
CA MET A 102 24.68 1.54 10.51
C MET A 102 23.81 0.33 10.82
N VAL A 103 24.41 -0.71 11.41
CA VAL A 103 23.81 -2.04 11.56
C VAL A 103 22.62 -2.04 12.54
N GLY A 104 22.30 -0.92 13.21
CA GLY A 104 21.11 -0.78 14.06
C GLY A 104 19.87 -0.19 13.38
N ASN A 105 20.02 0.74 12.42
CA ASN A 105 18.89 1.53 11.92
C ASN A 105 18.05 0.75 10.89
N LYS A 106 16.83 0.36 11.29
CA LYS A 106 15.89 -0.41 10.44
C LYS A 106 15.49 0.31 9.16
N GLY A 107 15.47 1.65 9.17
CA GLY A 107 15.14 2.46 7.99
C GLY A 107 16.20 2.37 6.89
N TYR A 108 17.48 2.31 7.25
CA TYR A 108 18.58 2.25 6.29
C TYR A 108 18.72 0.90 5.62
N ARG A 109 18.48 -0.21 6.35
CA ARG A 109 18.60 -1.56 5.80
C ARG A 109 17.78 -1.77 4.53
N ARG A 110 16.68 -1.04 4.37
CA ARG A 110 15.85 -1.10 3.17
C ARG A 110 16.57 -0.60 1.92
N TYR A 111 17.51 0.34 2.04
CA TYR A 111 18.19 0.98 0.91
C TYR A 111 19.66 0.56 0.79
N LEU A 112 20.05 -0.53 1.44
CA LEU A 112 21.42 -1.04 1.43
C LEU A 112 21.48 -2.39 0.70
N LYS A 113 22.55 -2.58 -0.05
CA LYS A 113 22.96 -3.85 -0.66
C LYS A 113 24.34 -4.23 -0.14
N SER A 114 24.52 -5.50 0.19
CA SER A 114 25.84 -6.04 0.55
C SER A 114 26.77 -6.03 -0.67
N ALA A 115 28.03 -5.67 -0.43
CA ALA A 115 29.11 -5.64 -1.39
C ALA A 115 30.36 -6.21 -0.70
N GLY A 116 30.37 -7.54 -0.51
CA GLY A 116 31.37 -8.23 0.29
C GLY A 116 31.26 -7.85 1.77
N GLU A 117 32.36 -7.42 2.37
CA GLU A 117 32.41 -6.92 3.75
C GLU A 117 31.82 -5.52 3.92
N THR A 118 31.39 -4.88 2.82
CA THR A 118 30.90 -3.49 2.84
C THR A 118 29.43 -3.35 2.43
N PHE A 119 28.83 -2.23 2.79
CA PHE A 119 27.48 -1.86 2.35
C PHE A 119 27.51 -0.72 1.33
N ARG A 120 26.65 -0.81 0.31
CA ARG A 120 26.43 0.25 -0.68
C ARG A 120 24.94 0.60 -0.76
N ILE A 121 24.64 1.81 -1.21
CA ILE A 121 23.27 2.24 -1.45
C ILE A 121 22.70 1.50 -2.65
N ASP A 122 21.53 0.88 -2.46
CA ASP A 122 20.80 0.18 -3.50
C ASP A 122 19.88 1.14 -4.26
N LYS A 123 20.36 1.62 -5.43
CA LYS A 123 19.60 2.53 -6.30
C LYS A 123 18.36 1.88 -6.89
N ASP A 124 18.41 0.58 -7.17
CA ASP A 124 17.26 -0.16 -7.71
C ASP A 124 16.17 -0.24 -6.66
N LYS A 125 16.56 -0.44 -5.40
CA LYS A 125 15.61 -0.46 -4.30
C LYS A 125 15.00 0.91 -4.03
N ILE A 126 15.77 2.00 -4.15
CA ILE A 126 15.21 3.37 -4.07
C ILE A 126 14.15 3.58 -5.15
N LYS A 127 14.43 3.19 -6.40
CA LYS A 127 13.49 3.29 -7.52
C LYS A 127 12.27 2.38 -7.33
N GLU A 128 12.45 1.21 -6.73
CA GLU A 128 11.33 0.34 -6.38
C GLU A 128 10.44 1.00 -5.31
N GLU A 129 11.05 1.57 -4.27
CA GLU A 129 10.34 2.17 -3.14
C GLU A 129 9.48 3.37 -3.54
N SER A 130 9.92 4.18 -4.53
CA SER A 130 9.12 5.31 -5.04
C SER A 130 7.80 4.89 -5.69
N ARG A 131 7.69 3.64 -6.16
CA ARG A 131 6.44 3.14 -6.78
C ARG A 131 5.28 3.06 -5.79
N TYR A 132 5.58 3.01 -4.49
CA TYR A 132 4.59 2.79 -3.43
C TYR A 132 4.18 4.08 -2.70
N ASP A 133 4.80 5.21 -3.02
CA ASP A 133 4.52 6.49 -2.35
C ASP A 133 3.06 6.90 -2.48
N GLY A 134 2.43 7.17 -1.34
CA GLY A 134 1.03 7.55 -1.26
C GLY A 134 0.06 6.48 -1.76
N LYS A 135 0.50 5.24 -2.01
CA LYS A 135 -0.35 4.16 -2.51
C LYS A 135 -0.66 3.13 -1.43
N TRP A 136 -1.84 2.56 -1.54
CA TRP A 136 -2.19 1.31 -0.88
C TRP A 136 -3.12 0.51 -1.79
N VAL A 137 -3.21 -0.79 -1.53
CA VAL A 137 -4.04 -1.69 -2.34
C VAL A 137 -5.00 -2.42 -1.41
N LEU A 138 -6.25 -2.49 -1.83
CA LEU A 138 -7.31 -3.28 -1.20
C LEU A 138 -7.65 -4.45 -2.12
N THR A 139 -8.07 -5.56 -1.54
CA THR A 139 -8.70 -6.70 -2.23
C THR A 139 -10.09 -6.88 -1.65
N THR A 140 -11.07 -7.13 -2.49
CA THR A 140 -12.48 -7.20 -2.08
C THR A 140 -13.24 -8.19 -2.95
N ASN A 141 -14.28 -8.82 -2.39
CA ASN A 141 -15.30 -9.57 -3.15
C ASN A 141 -16.66 -8.85 -3.13
N THR A 142 -16.74 -7.63 -2.57
CA THR A 142 -17.99 -6.88 -2.49
C THR A 142 -18.47 -6.36 -3.85
N GLY A 143 -19.78 -6.15 -3.97
CA GLY A 143 -20.41 -5.48 -5.12
C GLY A 143 -20.26 -3.94 -5.14
N LEU A 144 -19.64 -3.35 -4.12
CA LEU A 144 -19.49 -1.90 -3.96
C LEU A 144 -18.62 -1.28 -5.06
N THR A 145 -18.82 0.02 -5.35
CA THR A 145 -17.93 0.76 -6.27
C THR A 145 -16.51 0.87 -5.72
N ALA A 146 -15.51 1.11 -6.59
CA ALA A 146 -14.12 1.25 -6.16
C ALA A 146 -13.95 2.40 -5.14
N GLU A 147 -14.72 3.46 -5.31
CA GLU A 147 -14.78 4.64 -4.45
C GLU A 147 -15.37 4.27 -3.09
N ASP A 148 -16.51 3.58 -3.06
CA ASP A 148 -17.14 3.16 -1.80
C ASP A 148 -16.25 2.20 -1.02
N VAL A 149 -15.59 1.26 -1.71
CA VAL A 149 -14.60 0.35 -1.08
C VAL A 149 -13.46 1.15 -0.45
N ALA A 150 -12.93 2.14 -1.17
CA ALA A 150 -11.85 2.98 -0.66
C ALA A 150 -12.33 3.82 0.55
N LEU A 151 -13.49 4.47 0.46
CA LEU A 151 -14.05 5.30 1.53
C LEU A 151 -14.37 4.48 2.79
N GLN A 152 -14.95 3.27 2.63
CA GLN A 152 -15.23 2.39 3.75
C GLN A 152 -13.97 1.88 4.43
N ALA A 153 -12.88 1.69 3.68
CA ALA A 153 -11.57 1.31 4.23
C ALA A 153 -10.87 2.48 4.94
N VAL A 154 -11.09 3.72 4.48
CA VAL A 154 -10.46 4.96 5.00
C VAL A 154 -11.05 5.44 6.33
N GLY A 155 -12.04 4.73 6.90
CA GLY A 155 -12.73 5.10 8.14
C GLY A 155 -11.90 5.36 9.42
N VAL A 156 -10.56 5.34 9.39
CA VAL A 156 -9.67 6.07 10.31
C VAL A 156 -8.38 6.40 9.54
N ALA A 157 -7.98 7.68 9.57
CA ALA A 157 -6.78 8.21 8.92
C ALA A 157 -5.47 7.56 9.40
N VAL A 158 -5.04 6.44 8.78
CA VAL A 158 -3.66 5.90 8.85
C VAL A 158 -3.50 4.76 7.82
N PRO A 159 -2.25 4.42 7.40
CA PRO A 159 -1.97 3.28 6.53
C PRO A 159 -2.63 2.00 7.07
N PRO A 160 -3.09 1.09 6.22
CA PRO A 160 -4.03 0.04 6.62
C PRO A 160 -3.37 -0.95 7.58
N THR A 161 -3.58 -0.77 8.87
CA THR A 161 -3.76 -1.89 9.78
C THR A 161 -5.00 -2.62 9.28
N VAL A 162 -4.84 -3.90 8.95
CA VAL A 162 -5.90 -4.76 8.38
C VAL A 162 -7.17 -4.62 9.20
N ARG A 163 -8.17 -3.90 8.67
CA ARG A 163 -9.53 -3.89 9.21
C ARG A 163 -10.33 -4.83 8.33
N VAL A 164 -10.72 -5.96 8.89
CA VAL A 164 -11.72 -6.82 8.28
C VAL A 164 -13.07 -6.17 8.60
N LYS A 165 -13.67 -5.48 7.64
CA LYS A 165 -15.10 -5.20 7.71
C LYS A 165 -15.82 -6.43 7.15
N ILE A 166 -16.47 -7.15 8.05
CA ILE A 166 -17.36 -8.26 7.73
C ILE A 166 -18.75 -7.67 7.74
N ASN A 167 -19.38 -7.50 6.57
CA ASN A 167 -20.79 -7.16 6.52
C ASN A 167 -21.58 -8.42 6.89
N LYS A 168 -22.05 -8.50 8.14
CA LYS A 168 -23.03 -9.51 8.56
C LYS A 168 -24.43 -8.99 8.21
N GLU A 169 -24.79 -9.04 6.94
CA GLU A 169 -26.20 -9.11 6.57
C GLU A 169 -26.45 -10.52 6.03
N HIS A 170 -26.65 -11.45 6.96
CA HIS A 170 -27.27 -12.74 6.67
C HIS A 170 -28.43 -12.90 7.67
N THR A 171 -29.53 -12.21 7.39
CA THR A 171 -30.85 -12.63 7.83
C THR A 171 -31.20 -13.86 7.01
N VAL A 172 -30.96 -15.05 7.57
CA VAL A 172 -31.59 -16.28 7.10
C VAL A 172 -33.06 -16.19 7.52
N ASN A 173 -33.91 -15.74 6.59
CA ASN A 173 -35.34 -16.04 6.62
C ASN A 173 -35.58 -17.15 5.60
N SER A 174 -35.67 -18.39 6.09
CA SER A 174 -36.56 -19.47 5.62
C SER A 174 -36.35 -20.69 6.52
#